data_AF-A0A0F9FFW3-F1
#
_entry.id   AF-A0A0F9FFW3-F1
#
_cell.length_a   1.000
_cell.length_b   1.000
_cell.length_c   1.000
_cell.angle_alpha   90.00
_cell.angle_beta   90.00
_cell.angle_gamma   90.00
#
_symmetry.space_group_name_H-M   'P 1'
#
loop_
_entity.id
_entity.type
_entity.pdbx_description
1 polymer ?
#
loop_
_entity_poly.entity_id
_entity_poly.type
_entity_poly.pdbx_seq_one_letter_code
_entity_poly.pdbx_strand_id
1 'polypeptide(L)'
;FRNRYWENQDYVIEIAKTFRQKEIPCDMMALEPAWEEEPKAMKWTEWSKDRFPDPQKFIRQLKEMGYQLDLWESGTAPFANVTATSVRDAWYDKRRGVIDQGVRMFKQDDPYPRGIVSAELEEPRFTTDKVTDEQFAREELENITNSLYSDTLFTNFRKQTGERAIVMFHAYNASVASHRWPFQWAGDYSTGYAPLNASLSGHAMVSYDLRDQTPGGIHNGFLTPFTVIDAWAYFREPWLYTPAIEESHRRNGCLRARLVPYFYSSLWQSHVDGVPIIRPMVLDHTHDPNTYFMGSQYMLGDWLLVDLTKSSDVAEGKTVIKSIEKFGVSSADEAEGRVGQVYLPEGKWIDYWTGQEVHKETAGWIEGSWPKYMGGMIWVKAGAIIPMGQAKNYESEKKDEIVVLDVFPGGVSSYQLYEDDGLTYHYEKGEYAITRITSQENLQKGAVRIGISQRQGQYDGMPMRRSYLLKIHAKNSPKRVWIDGAELPNVKTVEALLYNPDINGWSYYTEEKKAIIKLDRGWSYADPEAGKKPISAVPPTSRFENVVWKDDAKAVFNSRTVTLQMPTKPVL
;
A
#
# COMPACT_ATOMS: atom_id res chain seq x y z
N PHE A 1 30.09 16.57 -4.11
CA PHE A 1 28.72 16.03 -4.17
C PHE A 1 27.77 17.14 -3.75
N ARG A 2 26.79 17.51 -4.60
CA ARG A 2 25.72 18.42 -4.16
C ARG A 2 24.89 17.65 -3.12
N ASN A 3 24.54 18.30 -2.01
CA ASN A 3 23.66 17.73 -1.01
C ASN A 3 22.22 17.71 -1.59
N ARG A 4 21.43 16.64 -1.34
CA ARG A 4 20.04 16.55 -1.82
C ARG A 4 19.17 17.71 -1.30
N TYR A 5 19.54 18.30 -0.17
CA TYR A 5 18.92 19.54 0.32
C TYR A 5 18.87 20.66 -0.71
N TRP A 6 19.79 20.73 -1.67
CA TRP A 6 19.82 21.80 -2.67
C TRP A 6 19.35 21.32 -4.05
N GLU A 7 18.38 20.39 -4.06
CA GLU A 7 17.72 19.97 -5.28
C GLU A 7 17.06 21.15 -6.01
N ASN A 8 17.00 21.04 -7.32
CA ASN A 8 16.41 22.04 -8.19
C ASN A 8 15.41 21.38 -9.13
N GLN A 9 14.61 22.22 -9.78
CA GLN A 9 13.55 21.80 -10.69
C GLN A 9 14.01 20.76 -11.72
N ASP A 10 15.13 21.00 -12.42
CA ASP A 10 15.59 20.11 -13.48
C ASP A 10 16.01 18.73 -12.94
N TYR A 11 16.70 18.70 -11.82
CA TYR A 11 17.14 17.46 -11.18
C TYR A 11 15.95 16.59 -10.76
N VAL A 12 14.94 17.18 -10.10
CA VAL A 12 13.74 16.44 -9.68
C VAL A 12 12.95 15.92 -10.88
N ILE A 13 12.89 16.68 -11.98
CA ILE A 13 12.29 16.21 -13.23
C ILE A 13 13.08 15.04 -13.84
N GLU A 14 14.41 15.00 -13.75
CA GLU A 14 15.19 13.85 -14.19
C GLU A 14 14.87 12.60 -13.36
N ILE A 15 14.84 12.72 -12.02
CA ILE A 15 14.44 11.62 -11.13
C ILE A 15 13.06 11.07 -11.53
N ALA A 16 12.08 11.96 -11.68
CA ALA A 16 10.71 11.60 -12.05
C ALA A 16 10.65 10.84 -13.38
N LYS A 17 11.44 11.27 -14.39
CA LYS A 17 11.56 10.56 -15.67
C LYS A 17 12.23 9.19 -15.51
N THR A 18 13.29 9.10 -14.69
CA THR A 18 14.03 7.86 -14.51
C THR A 18 13.17 6.79 -13.83
N PHE A 19 12.33 7.12 -12.84
CA PHE A 19 11.34 6.18 -12.29
C PHE A 19 10.43 5.58 -13.37
N ARG A 20 9.92 6.41 -14.30
CA ARG A 20 9.09 5.95 -15.42
C ARG A 20 9.87 5.08 -16.40
N GLN A 21 11.08 5.48 -16.77
CA GLN A 21 11.95 4.69 -17.66
C GLN A 21 12.31 3.31 -17.06
N LYS A 22 12.45 3.26 -15.73
CA LYS A 22 12.79 2.06 -14.96
C LYS A 22 11.56 1.21 -14.60
N GLU A 23 10.36 1.66 -14.93
CA GLU A 23 9.08 1.00 -14.60
C GLU A 23 8.93 0.71 -13.10
N ILE A 24 9.42 1.63 -12.26
CA ILE A 24 9.25 1.56 -10.80
C ILE A 24 8.02 2.41 -10.43
N PRO A 25 6.94 1.80 -9.90
CA PRO A 25 5.74 2.53 -9.52
C PRO A 25 6.02 3.60 -8.46
N CYS A 26 5.52 4.82 -8.70
CA CYS A 26 5.65 5.95 -7.79
C CYS A 26 4.64 7.04 -8.15
N ASP A 27 3.90 7.52 -7.15
CA ASP A 27 2.79 8.46 -7.30
C ASP A 27 3.11 9.89 -6.86
N MET A 28 4.20 10.09 -6.11
CA MET A 28 4.49 11.37 -5.48
C MET A 28 5.97 11.70 -5.48
N MET A 29 6.29 12.97 -5.74
CA MET A 29 7.62 13.53 -5.54
C MET A 29 7.56 14.48 -4.34
N ALA A 30 8.50 14.32 -3.41
CA ALA A 30 8.62 15.17 -2.22
C ALA A 30 9.84 16.07 -2.34
N LEU A 31 9.68 17.32 -1.91
CA LEU A 31 10.78 18.28 -1.81
C LEU A 31 11.17 18.56 -0.36
N GLU A 32 12.47 18.46 -0.10
CA GLU A 32 13.10 18.85 1.16
C GLU A 32 13.15 20.40 1.29
N PRO A 33 13.51 20.99 2.45
CA PRO A 33 13.23 22.39 2.78
C PRO A 33 13.69 23.47 1.80
N ALA A 34 14.63 23.19 0.90
CA ALA A 34 15.14 24.22 -0.01
C ALA A 34 14.24 24.50 -1.21
N TRP A 35 13.04 23.92 -1.28
CA TRP A 35 12.02 24.42 -2.18
C TRP A 35 11.67 25.89 -1.87
N GLU A 36 11.75 26.30 -0.60
CA GLU A 36 11.62 27.69 -0.15
C GLU A 36 12.86 28.52 -0.53
N GLU A 37 12.70 29.84 -0.73
CA GLU A 37 13.81 30.78 -0.98
C GLU A 37 14.90 30.68 0.09
N GLU A 38 14.48 30.79 1.36
CA GLU A 38 15.29 30.55 2.55
C GLU A 38 14.91 29.18 3.13
N PRO A 39 15.76 28.15 3.03
CA PRO A 39 15.44 26.82 3.55
C PRO A 39 15.11 26.86 5.05
N LYS A 40 14.07 26.12 5.46
CA LYS A 40 13.57 26.08 6.85
C LYS A 40 12.93 27.40 7.33
N ALA A 41 12.67 28.37 6.46
CA ALA A 41 12.06 29.65 6.86
C ALA A 41 10.57 29.54 7.19
N MET A 42 9.87 28.53 6.65
CA MET A 42 8.46 28.24 6.94
C MET A 42 7.53 29.41 6.58
N LYS A 43 7.85 30.08 5.47
CA LYS A 43 7.03 31.16 4.92
C LYS A 43 5.88 30.56 4.09
N TRP A 44 6.12 29.43 3.44
CA TRP A 44 5.19 28.65 2.60
C TRP A 44 4.59 29.37 1.40
N THR A 45 5.03 30.60 1.13
CA THR A 45 4.53 31.46 0.05
C THR A 45 5.55 31.69 -1.07
N GLU A 46 6.82 31.32 -0.85
CA GLU A 46 7.93 31.75 -1.71
C GLU A 46 8.80 30.57 -2.14
N TRP A 47 8.63 30.16 -3.39
CA TRP A 47 9.55 29.26 -4.07
C TRP A 47 10.91 29.92 -4.26
N SER A 48 11.98 29.13 -4.15
CA SER A 48 13.30 29.64 -4.48
C SER A 48 13.41 30.00 -5.95
N LYS A 49 13.72 31.27 -6.27
CA LYS A 49 13.83 31.72 -7.67
C LYS A 49 15.02 31.12 -8.41
N ASP A 50 16.09 30.80 -7.68
CA ASP A 50 17.29 30.19 -8.24
C ASP A 50 17.12 28.69 -8.51
N ARG A 51 16.40 27.97 -7.63
CA ARG A 51 16.24 26.50 -7.71
C ARG A 51 14.97 26.07 -8.43
N PHE A 52 13.91 26.86 -8.29
CA PHE A 52 12.60 26.64 -8.89
C PHE A 52 12.14 27.93 -9.60
N PRO A 53 12.80 28.32 -10.71
CA PRO A 53 12.50 29.57 -11.42
C PRO A 53 11.10 29.57 -12.06
N ASP A 54 10.51 28.40 -12.33
CA ASP A 54 9.15 28.26 -12.87
C ASP A 54 8.40 27.11 -12.17
N PRO A 55 7.95 27.32 -10.92
CA PRO A 55 7.32 26.28 -10.11
C PRO A 55 6.01 25.78 -10.74
N GLN A 56 5.32 26.64 -11.49
CA GLN A 56 4.10 26.26 -12.20
C GLN A 56 4.38 25.28 -13.36
N LYS A 57 5.43 25.52 -14.14
CA LYS A 57 5.87 24.54 -15.15
C LYS A 57 6.34 23.25 -14.49
N PHE A 58 7.11 23.34 -13.41
CA PHE A 58 7.57 22.17 -12.67
C PHE A 58 6.41 21.26 -12.23
N ILE A 59 5.41 21.82 -11.54
CA ILE A 59 4.22 21.09 -11.06
C ILE A 59 3.45 20.47 -12.24
N ARG A 60 3.26 21.21 -13.33
CA ARG A 60 2.61 20.68 -14.54
C ARG A 60 3.37 19.49 -15.12
N GLN A 61 4.69 19.57 -15.23
CA GLN A 61 5.51 18.46 -15.77
C GLN A 61 5.43 17.22 -14.89
N LEU A 62 5.43 17.37 -13.56
CA LEU A 62 5.21 16.26 -12.63
C LEU A 62 3.83 15.63 -12.84
N LYS A 63 2.78 16.46 -12.92
CA LYS A 63 1.40 16.01 -13.13
C LYS A 63 1.20 15.29 -14.46
N GLU A 64 1.83 15.76 -15.54
CA GLU A 64 1.83 15.10 -16.86
C GLU A 64 2.46 13.69 -16.81
N MET A 65 3.38 13.45 -15.88
CA MET A 65 3.98 12.14 -15.62
C MET A 65 3.25 11.33 -14.53
N GLY A 66 2.13 11.85 -14.01
CA GLY A 66 1.31 11.18 -13.00
C GLY A 66 1.82 11.32 -11.56
N TYR A 67 2.68 12.30 -11.28
CA TYR A 67 3.13 12.58 -9.92
C TYR A 67 2.31 13.69 -9.27
N GLN A 68 1.95 13.49 -8.01
CA GLN A 68 1.58 14.54 -7.08
C GLN A 68 2.84 15.15 -6.44
N LEU A 69 2.68 16.33 -5.84
CA LEU A 69 3.76 17.03 -5.15
C LEU A 69 3.52 17.13 -3.66
N ASP A 70 4.53 16.72 -2.91
CA ASP A 70 4.70 16.90 -1.46
C ASP A 70 5.75 17.97 -1.19
N LEU A 71 5.47 18.83 -0.22
CA LEU A 71 6.42 19.81 0.31
C LEU A 71 6.69 19.52 1.78
N TRP A 72 7.97 19.40 2.12
CA TRP A 72 8.40 19.35 3.51
C TRP A 72 8.06 20.65 4.23
N GLU A 73 7.55 20.52 5.45
CA GLU A 73 7.34 21.58 6.40
C GLU A 73 7.76 21.17 7.82
N SER A 74 8.33 22.11 8.55
CA SER A 74 8.52 22.03 10.00
C SER A 74 7.27 22.61 10.63
N GLY A 75 6.87 22.09 11.80
CA GLY A 75 5.66 22.38 12.57
C GLY A 75 5.45 23.84 13.02
N THR A 76 5.95 24.83 12.30
CA THR A 76 5.92 26.26 12.66
C THR A 76 4.48 26.75 12.66
N ALA A 77 3.90 26.89 13.84
CA ALA A 77 2.59 27.47 14.04
C ALA A 77 2.65 28.49 15.19
N PRO A 78 1.68 29.42 15.27
CA PRO A 78 1.60 30.34 16.41
C PRO A 78 1.55 29.59 17.75
N PHE A 79 2.23 30.12 18.75
CA PHE A 79 2.25 29.57 20.11
C PHE A 79 1.21 30.23 21.03
N ALA A 80 0.65 31.38 20.63
CA ALA A 80 -0.30 32.14 21.45
C ALA A 80 -1.72 32.05 20.91
N ASN A 81 -2.69 31.96 21.81
CA ASN A 81 -4.12 31.88 21.54
C ASN A 81 -4.47 30.73 20.58
N VAL A 82 -3.90 29.55 20.85
CA VAL A 82 -3.97 28.40 19.93
C VAL A 82 -5.38 27.86 19.72
N THR A 83 -6.33 28.13 20.62
CA THR A 83 -7.74 27.73 20.42
C THR A 83 -8.51 28.70 19.53
N ALA A 84 -8.02 29.93 19.34
CA ALA A 84 -8.67 30.91 18.47
C ALA A 84 -8.62 30.43 17.01
N THR A 85 -9.77 30.29 16.37
CA THR A 85 -9.85 29.88 14.96
C THR A 85 -9.18 30.90 14.06
N SER A 86 -9.30 32.20 14.35
CA SER A 86 -8.64 33.27 13.58
C SER A 86 -7.11 33.14 13.53
N VAL A 87 -6.48 32.69 14.62
CA VAL A 87 -5.03 32.44 14.67
C VAL A 87 -4.66 31.26 13.77
N ARG A 88 -5.41 30.16 13.86
CA ARG A 88 -5.17 28.95 13.08
C ARG A 88 -5.51 29.14 11.59
N ASP A 89 -6.55 29.90 11.27
CA ASP A 89 -6.92 30.25 9.90
C ASP A 89 -5.85 31.12 9.25
N ALA A 90 -5.34 32.14 9.94
CA ALA A 90 -4.23 32.96 9.44
C ALA A 90 -2.93 32.15 9.22
N TRP A 91 -2.69 31.14 10.05
CA TRP A 91 -1.60 30.18 9.85
C TRP A 91 -1.81 29.31 8.61
N TYR A 92 -3.01 28.80 8.41
CA TYR A 92 -3.37 28.01 7.23
C TYR A 92 -3.27 28.84 5.94
N ASP A 93 -3.71 30.10 5.98
CA ASP A 93 -3.80 30.99 4.82
C ASP A 93 -2.47 31.17 4.06
N LYS A 94 -1.34 31.05 4.77
CA LYS A 94 0.01 31.07 4.18
C LYS A 94 0.23 29.99 3.11
N ARG A 95 -0.47 28.85 3.20
CA ARG A 95 -0.30 27.72 2.27
C ARG A 95 -1.26 27.75 1.08
N ARG A 96 -2.29 28.61 1.10
CA ARG A 96 -3.33 28.60 0.06
C ARG A 96 -2.73 28.69 -1.34
N GLY A 97 -1.75 29.60 -1.50
CA GLY A 97 -1.06 29.80 -2.76
C GLY A 97 -0.43 28.52 -3.31
N VAL A 98 0.36 27.78 -2.52
CA VAL A 98 1.00 26.54 -3.00
C VAL A 98 -0.01 25.39 -3.21
N ILE A 99 -1.10 25.37 -2.44
CA ILE A 99 -2.19 24.40 -2.64
C ILE A 99 -2.93 24.66 -3.97
N ASP A 100 -3.24 25.93 -4.26
CA ASP A 100 -3.87 26.37 -5.53
C ASP A 100 -2.97 26.08 -6.73
N GLN A 101 -1.65 26.10 -6.53
CA GLN A 101 -0.66 25.75 -7.53
C GLN A 101 -0.61 24.25 -7.86
N GLY A 102 -1.15 23.38 -7.00
CA GLY A 102 -1.21 21.93 -7.24
C GLY A 102 -0.53 21.05 -6.18
N VAL A 103 -0.02 21.61 -5.08
CA VAL A 103 0.51 20.81 -3.96
C VAL A 103 -0.63 20.06 -3.28
N ARG A 104 -0.41 18.78 -2.95
CA ARG A 104 -1.44 17.89 -2.40
C ARG A 104 -1.04 17.16 -1.13
N MET A 105 0.24 17.17 -0.79
CA MET A 105 0.74 16.61 0.45
C MET A 105 1.68 17.59 1.14
N PHE A 106 1.69 17.51 2.48
CA PHE A 106 2.71 18.14 3.30
C PHE A 106 3.30 17.11 4.25
N LYS A 107 4.62 16.93 4.20
CA LYS A 107 5.39 16.20 5.21
C LYS A 107 5.65 17.13 6.39
N GLN A 108 4.90 16.93 7.47
CA GLN A 108 5.02 17.64 8.74
C GLN A 108 6.05 16.94 9.63
N ASP A 109 7.25 17.52 9.74
CA ASP A 109 8.35 16.93 10.50
C ASP A 109 8.34 17.24 12.00
N ASP A 110 7.69 18.32 12.43
CA ASP A 110 7.52 18.65 13.86
C ASP A 110 6.03 18.78 14.21
N PRO A 111 5.61 18.50 15.46
CA PRO A 111 4.24 18.78 15.90
C PRO A 111 3.89 20.26 15.75
N TYR A 112 2.59 20.57 15.68
CA TYR A 112 2.10 21.95 15.65
C TYR A 112 1.72 22.46 17.05
N PRO A 113 2.22 23.62 17.51
CA PRO A 113 3.40 24.32 17.01
C PRO A 113 4.67 23.55 17.37
N ARG A 114 5.76 23.85 16.66
CA ARG A 114 7.04 23.17 16.83
C ARG A 114 7.48 23.15 18.29
N GLY A 115 7.44 21.96 18.89
CA GLY A 115 7.84 21.73 20.28
C GLY A 115 9.31 21.31 20.44
N ILE A 116 10.04 21.02 19.35
CA ILE A 116 11.45 20.62 19.43
C ILE A 116 12.33 21.86 19.63
N VAL A 117 13.14 21.85 20.68
CA VAL A 117 14.08 22.96 21.05
C VAL A 117 15.55 22.58 21.04
N SER A 118 15.86 21.29 20.88
CA SER A 118 17.23 20.82 20.71
C SER A 118 17.80 21.25 19.34
N ALA A 119 19.11 21.40 19.27
CA ALA A 119 19.77 21.67 18.00
C ALA A 119 19.74 20.44 17.08
N GLU A 120 20.01 20.66 15.79
CA GLU A 120 20.13 19.58 14.81
C GLU A 120 21.22 18.59 15.26
N LEU A 121 20.95 17.28 15.16
CA LEU A 121 21.82 16.17 15.60
C LEU A 121 21.96 15.98 17.13
N GLU A 122 21.18 16.70 17.94
CA GLU A 122 21.05 16.42 19.38
C GLU A 122 19.82 15.53 19.66
N GLU A 123 19.82 14.84 20.81
CA GLU A 123 18.61 14.14 21.28
C GLU A 123 17.44 15.13 21.35
N PRO A 124 16.27 14.75 20.78
CA PRO A 124 15.16 15.67 20.67
C PRO A 124 14.66 16.09 22.05
N ARG A 125 14.69 17.39 22.32
CA ARG A 125 14.06 17.98 23.51
C ARG A 125 12.73 18.59 23.12
N PHE A 126 11.65 18.06 23.68
CA PHE A 126 10.30 18.55 23.45
C PHE A 126 9.86 19.49 24.57
N THR A 127 9.24 20.61 24.22
CA THR A 127 8.60 21.54 25.15
C THR A 127 7.43 22.25 24.49
N THR A 128 6.35 22.41 25.25
CA THR A 128 5.18 23.23 24.94
C THR A 128 5.13 24.48 25.81
N ASP A 129 6.23 24.85 26.49
CA ASP A 129 6.28 25.95 27.48
C ASP A 129 5.87 27.31 26.92
N LYS A 130 5.96 27.47 25.60
CA LYS A 130 5.57 28.70 24.90
C LYS A 130 4.08 28.74 24.51
N VAL A 131 3.38 27.61 24.59
CA VAL A 131 1.97 27.49 24.21
C VAL A 131 1.11 28.20 25.25
N THR A 132 0.28 29.13 24.79
CA THR A 132 -0.60 29.95 25.63
C THR A 132 -1.98 30.06 24.99
N ASP A 133 -2.99 30.22 25.83
CA ASP A 133 -4.37 30.47 25.43
C ASP A 133 -5.08 31.34 26.47
N GLU A 134 -6.13 32.04 26.05
CA GLU A 134 -6.94 32.88 26.94
C GLU A 134 -7.96 32.06 27.76
N GLN A 135 -8.37 30.89 27.28
CA GLN A 135 -9.44 30.07 27.88
C GLN A 135 -8.92 28.86 28.65
N PHE A 136 -7.79 28.29 28.23
CA PHE A 136 -7.27 27.04 28.78
C PHE A 136 -5.90 27.24 29.42
N ALA A 137 -5.65 26.51 30.51
CA ALA A 137 -4.33 26.44 31.11
C ALA A 137 -3.36 25.71 30.16
N ARG A 138 -2.07 26.03 30.26
CA ARG A 138 -1.02 25.43 29.42
C ARG A 138 -1.02 23.91 29.48
N GLU A 139 -1.19 23.35 30.67
CA GLU A 139 -1.21 21.89 30.92
C GLU A 139 -2.37 21.21 30.17
N GLU A 140 -3.50 21.91 29.97
CA GLU A 140 -4.63 21.40 29.19
C GLU A 140 -4.34 21.41 27.68
N LEU A 141 -3.43 22.28 27.23
CA LEU A 141 -3.08 22.48 25.83
C LEU A 141 -2.01 21.49 25.33
N GLU A 142 -1.21 20.90 26.22
CA GLU A 142 -0.04 20.05 25.87
C GLU A 142 -0.41 18.94 24.88
N ASN A 143 -1.57 18.30 25.05
CA ASN A 143 -1.97 17.16 24.23
C ASN A 143 -2.93 17.51 23.08
N ILE A 144 -3.58 18.68 23.11
CA ILE A 144 -4.61 19.02 22.10
C ILE A 144 -4.09 19.95 21.00
N THR A 145 -3.02 20.70 21.24
CA THR A 145 -2.58 21.76 20.32
C THR A 145 -2.26 21.23 18.93
N ASN A 146 -1.53 20.11 18.83
CA ASN A 146 -1.24 19.47 17.54
C ASN A 146 -2.53 19.09 16.81
N SER A 147 -3.50 18.53 17.54
CA SER A 147 -4.81 18.18 17.00
C SER A 147 -5.61 19.40 16.53
N LEU A 148 -5.52 20.54 17.21
CA LEU A 148 -6.21 21.77 16.80
C LEU A 148 -5.70 22.32 15.47
N TYR A 149 -4.39 22.23 15.23
CA TYR A 149 -3.77 22.67 13.99
C TYR A 149 -3.98 21.66 12.85
N SER A 150 -3.84 20.35 13.13
CA SER A 150 -4.18 19.31 12.15
C SER A 150 -5.65 19.42 11.72
N ASP A 151 -6.58 19.58 12.68
CA ASP A 151 -8.00 19.78 12.36
C ASP A 151 -8.24 20.97 11.45
N THR A 152 -7.56 22.09 11.72
CA THR A 152 -7.65 23.30 10.90
C THR A 152 -7.14 23.04 9.50
N LEU A 153 -5.99 22.35 9.35
CA LEU A 153 -5.41 22.04 8.06
C LEU A 153 -6.36 21.17 7.23
N PHE A 154 -6.80 20.03 7.76
CA PHE A 154 -7.71 19.13 7.04
C PHE A 154 -9.04 19.81 6.70
N THR A 155 -9.61 20.56 7.65
CA THR A 155 -10.88 21.27 7.46
C THR A 155 -10.78 22.33 6.37
N ASN A 156 -9.75 23.18 6.44
CA ASN A 156 -9.62 24.29 5.49
C ASN A 156 -9.11 23.82 4.12
N PHE A 157 -8.29 22.76 4.07
CA PHE A 157 -7.94 22.10 2.80
C PHE A 157 -9.19 21.57 2.12
N ARG A 158 -10.03 20.82 2.84
CA ARG A 158 -11.31 20.35 2.31
C ARG A 158 -12.21 21.50 1.83
N LYS A 159 -12.28 22.62 2.57
CA LYS A 159 -13.04 23.81 2.12
C LYS A 159 -12.47 24.46 0.87
N GLN A 160 -11.14 24.48 0.72
CA GLN A 160 -10.46 25.10 -0.42
C GLN A 160 -10.55 24.25 -1.68
N THR A 161 -10.31 22.95 -1.57
CA THR A 161 -10.13 22.06 -2.73
C THR A 161 -11.31 21.12 -2.98
N GLY A 162 -12.08 20.77 -1.93
CA GLY A 162 -13.04 19.67 -1.97
C GLY A 162 -12.40 18.27 -1.94
N GLU A 163 -11.07 18.20 -1.94
CA GLU A 163 -10.27 16.97 -2.00
C GLU A 163 -9.81 16.54 -0.60
N ARG A 164 -9.45 15.25 -0.46
CA ARG A 164 -8.81 14.70 0.74
C ARG A 164 -7.41 15.29 0.89
N ALA A 165 -7.11 15.83 2.08
CA ALA A 165 -5.75 16.27 2.40
C ALA A 165 -4.86 15.09 2.75
N ILE A 166 -3.57 15.16 2.40
CA ILE A 166 -2.55 14.25 2.91
C ILE A 166 -1.56 15.08 3.73
N VAL A 167 -1.51 14.82 5.03
CA VAL A 167 -0.51 15.41 5.93
C VAL A 167 0.17 14.26 6.63
N MET A 168 1.44 14.06 6.34
CA MET A 168 2.22 13.03 7.00
C MET A 168 2.87 13.63 8.24
N PHE A 169 2.38 13.26 9.42
CA PHE A 169 2.90 13.76 10.71
C PHE A 169 3.37 12.62 11.62
N HIS A 170 4.24 12.94 12.57
CA HIS A 170 4.84 11.95 13.47
C HIS A 170 3.83 11.29 14.43
N ALA A 171 3.84 9.96 14.48
CA ALA A 171 2.95 9.15 15.31
C ALA A 171 3.20 9.31 16.82
N TYR A 172 4.43 9.60 17.27
CA TYR A 172 4.73 9.72 18.71
C TYR A 172 4.22 11.03 19.34
N ASN A 173 3.76 11.99 18.52
CA ASN A 173 3.05 13.20 18.96
C ASN A 173 1.56 13.15 18.60
N ALA A 174 1.04 11.97 18.28
CA ALA A 174 -0.38 11.74 18.09
C ALA A 174 -1.11 11.85 19.44
N SER A 175 -2.18 12.64 19.49
CA SER A 175 -3.08 12.68 20.62
C SER A 175 -4.15 11.59 20.50
N VAL A 176 -4.95 11.41 21.54
CA VAL A 176 -6.12 10.51 21.53
C VAL A 176 -7.09 10.78 20.37
N ALA A 177 -7.09 12.00 19.80
CA ALA A 177 -7.96 12.39 18.69
C ALA A 177 -7.27 12.30 17.31
N SER A 178 -5.97 12.00 17.27
CA SER A 178 -5.18 11.99 16.03
C SER A 178 -5.54 10.84 15.08
N HIS A 179 -6.26 9.82 15.54
CA HIS A 179 -6.81 8.75 14.70
C HIS A 179 -7.82 9.26 13.67
N ARG A 180 -8.40 10.46 13.87
CA ARG A 180 -9.31 11.11 12.92
C ARG A 180 -8.60 11.54 11.62
N TRP A 181 -7.28 11.63 11.63
CA TRP A 181 -6.47 12.00 10.47
C TRP A 181 -5.57 10.82 10.09
N PRO A 182 -5.66 10.33 8.84
CA PRO A 182 -5.24 8.97 8.54
C PRO A 182 -3.72 8.80 8.47
N PHE A 183 -2.97 9.77 7.92
CA PHE A 183 -1.57 9.58 7.53
C PHE A 183 -0.58 9.89 8.67
N GLN A 184 0.01 8.85 9.25
CA GLN A 184 1.01 8.99 10.28
C GLN A 184 2.32 8.30 9.92
N TRP A 185 3.41 9.00 10.18
CA TRP A 185 4.77 8.51 10.01
C TRP A 185 5.34 8.13 11.37
N ALA A 186 5.79 6.89 11.49
CA ALA A 186 6.41 6.40 12.70
C ALA A 186 7.86 6.89 12.87
N GLY A 187 8.32 7.86 12.07
CA GLY A 187 9.64 8.47 12.20
C GLY A 187 10.78 7.56 11.75
N ASP A 188 11.98 7.85 12.27
CA ASP A 188 13.23 7.11 12.03
C ASP A 188 13.26 5.71 12.67
N TYR A 189 12.16 5.28 13.28
CA TYR A 189 12.06 3.98 13.94
C TYR A 189 12.04 2.84 12.91
N SER A 190 12.43 1.64 13.34
CA SER A 190 12.38 0.43 12.50
C SER A 190 10.99 -0.22 12.49
N THR A 191 10.77 -1.12 11.54
CA THR A 191 9.63 -2.04 11.52
C THR A 191 9.44 -2.76 12.85
N GLY A 192 8.20 -3.09 13.18
CA GLY A 192 7.84 -3.92 14.33
C GLY A 192 6.87 -3.24 15.26
N TYR A 193 7.22 -3.15 16.55
CA TYR A 193 6.28 -2.72 17.59
C TYR A 193 5.67 -1.34 17.39
N ALA A 194 6.41 -0.36 16.84
CA ALA A 194 5.92 1.01 16.73
C ALA A 194 4.67 1.13 15.81
N PRO A 195 4.74 0.79 14.51
CA PRO A 195 3.55 0.84 13.64
C PRO A 195 2.43 -0.10 14.12
N LEU A 196 2.77 -1.26 14.69
CA LEU A 196 1.78 -2.20 15.23
C LEU A 196 1.05 -1.67 16.47
N ASN A 197 1.76 -1.01 17.39
CA ASN A 197 1.15 -0.38 18.55
C ASN A 197 0.28 0.83 18.16
N ALA A 198 0.75 1.63 17.19
CA ALA A 198 -0.03 2.75 16.66
C ALA A 198 -1.32 2.26 15.98
N SER A 199 -1.24 1.20 15.17
CA SER A 199 -2.41 0.51 14.61
C SER A 199 -3.40 0.04 15.67
N LEU A 200 -2.90 -0.60 16.74
CA LEU A 200 -3.75 -1.04 17.86
C LEU A 200 -4.40 0.13 18.61
N SER A 201 -3.79 1.32 18.54
CA SER A 201 -4.28 2.56 19.14
C SER A 201 -5.24 3.34 18.23
N GLY A 202 -5.74 2.71 17.15
CA GLY A 202 -6.72 3.29 16.23
C GLY A 202 -6.13 4.04 15.03
N HIS A 203 -4.81 4.03 14.85
CA HIS A 203 -4.17 4.70 13.72
C HIS A 203 -4.11 3.78 12.49
N ALA A 204 -5.09 3.96 11.59
CA ALA A 204 -5.29 3.10 10.42
C ALA A 204 -4.16 3.11 9.38
N MET A 205 -3.53 4.27 9.15
CA MET A 205 -2.45 4.42 8.17
C MET A 205 -1.15 4.91 8.81
N VAL A 206 -0.47 3.99 9.49
CA VAL A 206 0.87 4.24 10.03
C VAL A 206 1.90 3.50 9.20
N SER A 207 2.92 4.22 8.73
CA SER A 207 4.09 3.63 8.07
C SER A 207 5.39 4.25 8.59
N TYR A 208 6.53 3.90 8.00
CA TYR A 208 7.87 4.32 8.41
C TYR A 208 8.77 4.45 7.17
N ASP A 209 9.99 4.94 7.36
CA ASP A 209 10.96 5.08 6.26
C ASP A 209 11.36 3.75 5.67
N LEU A 210 11.21 3.61 4.35
CA LEU A 210 11.63 2.43 3.63
C LEU A 210 13.12 2.15 3.91
N ARG A 211 13.39 0.95 4.42
CA ARG A 211 14.76 0.43 4.56
C ARG A 211 15.22 -0.12 3.20
N ASP A 212 15.43 0.81 2.27
CA ASP A 212 15.70 0.58 0.85
C ASP A 212 17.04 -0.09 0.51
N GLN A 213 17.92 -0.30 1.48
CA GLN A 213 19.23 -0.91 1.23
C GLN A 213 19.20 -2.44 1.14
N THR A 214 18.08 -3.08 1.51
CA THR A 214 17.95 -4.54 1.52
C THR A 214 16.60 -4.98 0.96
N PRO A 215 16.49 -6.14 0.29
CA PRO A 215 15.20 -6.64 -0.18
C PRO A 215 14.18 -6.84 0.94
N GLY A 216 14.60 -7.24 2.14
CA GLY A 216 13.68 -7.41 3.27
C GLY A 216 13.12 -6.09 3.79
N GLY A 217 13.95 -5.05 3.86
CA GLY A 217 13.48 -3.70 4.18
C GLY A 217 12.52 -3.15 3.13
N ILE A 218 12.81 -3.40 1.85
CA ILE A 218 11.95 -3.07 0.71
C ILE A 218 10.61 -3.81 0.81
N HIS A 219 10.64 -5.13 1.00
CA HIS A 219 9.46 -5.98 1.17
C HIS A 219 8.50 -5.42 2.21
N ASN A 220 9.03 -5.18 3.41
CA ASN A 220 8.24 -4.75 4.55
C ASN A 220 7.59 -3.38 4.27
N GLY A 221 8.36 -2.41 3.76
CA GLY A 221 7.84 -1.06 3.57
C GLY A 221 6.93 -0.88 2.36
N PHE A 222 6.95 -1.79 1.38
CA PHE A 222 5.94 -1.83 0.32
C PHE A 222 4.61 -2.46 0.78
N LEU A 223 4.61 -3.23 1.87
CA LEU A 223 3.44 -3.91 2.42
C LEU A 223 2.80 -3.22 3.64
N THR A 224 3.23 -2.00 3.96
CA THR A 224 2.61 -1.11 4.96
C THR A 224 1.53 -0.21 4.32
N PRO A 225 0.73 0.55 5.10
CA PRO A 225 -0.37 1.37 4.56
C PRO A 225 0.05 2.38 3.47
N PHE A 226 1.22 3.00 3.59
CA PHE A 226 1.84 3.84 2.56
C PHE A 226 3.35 3.63 2.53
N THR A 227 4.00 3.90 1.41
CA THR A 227 5.46 3.67 1.24
C THR A 227 6.15 4.99 0.98
N VAL A 228 7.23 5.26 1.71
CA VAL A 228 8.03 6.48 1.56
C VAL A 228 9.52 6.13 1.51
N ILE A 229 10.20 6.61 0.47
CA ILE A 229 11.67 6.65 0.44
C ILE A 229 12.05 8.03 0.97
N ASP A 230 12.32 8.11 2.28
CA ASP A 230 12.90 9.31 2.86
C ASP A 230 14.41 9.31 2.64
N ALA A 231 14.89 10.34 1.97
CA ALA A 231 16.29 10.48 1.65
C ALA A 231 16.96 11.63 2.37
N TRP A 232 16.20 12.54 3.00
CA TRP A 232 16.73 13.70 3.69
C TRP A 232 17.81 14.42 2.84
N ALA A 233 19.03 14.51 3.36
CA ALA A 233 20.20 15.12 2.70
C ALA A 233 20.93 14.21 1.67
N TYR A 234 20.51 12.95 1.52
CA TYR A 234 21.23 11.90 0.82
C TYR A 234 20.58 11.50 -0.50
N PHE A 235 21.32 10.77 -1.35
CA PHE A 235 20.80 10.15 -2.55
C PHE A 235 20.37 8.72 -2.25
N ARG A 236 19.10 8.40 -2.52
CA ARG A 236 18.45 7.10 -2.20
C ARG A 236 17.57 6.60 -3.34
N GLU A 237 17.75 7.16 -4.53
CA GLU A 237 17.05 6.74 -5.72
C GLU A 237 17.40 5.27 -6.05
N PRO A 238 16.42 4.39 -6.36
CA PRO A 238 16.65 2.95 -6.44
C PRO A 238 17.78 2.51 -7.38
N TRP A 239 18.03 3.26 -8.45
CA TRP A 239 19.04 2.97 -9.46
C TRP A 239 20.47 3.36 -9.07
N LEU A 240 20.66 3.98 -7.90
CA LEU A 240 21.99 4.28 -7.36
C LEU A 240 22.57 3.10 -6.55
N TYR A 241 21.73 2.12 -6.21
CA TYR A 241 22.13 0.87 -5.57
C TYR A 241 22.57 -0.18 -6.61
N THR A 242 22.72 -1.43 -6.17
CA THR A 242 23.01 -2.55 -7.07
C THR A 242 21.80 -2.88 -7.95
N PRO A 243 22.01 -3.53 -9.12
CA PRO A 243 20.90 -3.99 -9.95
C PRO A 243 19.89 -4.88 -9.22
N ALA A 244 20.32 -5.62 -8.20
CA ALA A 244 19.45 -6.47 -7.40
C ALA A 244 18.50 -5.67 -6.50
N ILE A 245 18.99 -4.59 -5.89
CA ILE A 245 18.18 -3.67 -5.08
C ILE A 245 17.21 -2.87 -5.96
N GLU A 246 17.67 -2.39 -7.12
CA GLU A 246 16.80 -1.75 -8.11
C GLU A 246 15.65 -2.69 -8.53
N GLU A 247 15.97 -3.95 -8.82
CA GLU A 247 15.01 -4.99 -9.18
C GLU A 247 14.01 -5.27 -8.05
N SER A 248 14.49 -5.27 -6.80
CA SER A 248 13.64 -5.47 -5.62
C SER A 248 12.62 -4.35 -5.45
N HIS A 249 13.03 -3.09 -5.62
CA HIS A 249 12.11 -1.94 -5.63
C HIS A 249 11.06 -2.10 -6.72
N ARG A 250 11.49 -2.45 -7.93
CA ARG A 250 10.58 -2.61 -9.06
C ARG A 250 9.54 -3.68 -8.83
N ARG A 251 9.94 -4.87 -8.34
CA ARG A 251 9.00 -5.98 -8.08
C ARG A 251 8.07 -5.71 -6.92
N ASN A 252 8.57 -5.22 -5.79
CA ASN A 252 7.72 -4.89 -4.64
C ASN A 252 6.78 -3.71 -4.93
N GLY A 253 7.24 -2.70 -5.67
CA GLY A 253 6.39 -1.62 -6.17
C GLY A 253 5.27 -2.14 -7.09
N CYS A 254 5.58 -3.07 -8.00
CA CYS A 254 4.57 -3.70 -8.85
C CYS A 254 3.59 -4.59 -8.06
N LEU A 255 4.07 -5.31 -7.03
CA LEU A 255 3.20 -6.06 -6.12
C LEU A 255 2.22 -5.12 -5.42
N ARG A 256 2.73 -4.03 -4.85
CA ARG A 256 1.92 -3.01 -4.16
C ARG A 256 0.90 -2.39 -5.10
N ALA A 257 1.30 -1.98 -6.30
CA ALA A 257 0.40 -1.40 -7.30
C ALA A 257 -0.76 -2.35 -7.64
N ARG A 258 -0.48 -3.65 -7.78
CA ARG A 258 -1.52 -4.67 -7.97
C ARG A 258 -2.41 -4.82 -6.74
N LEU A 259 -1.87 -4.74 -5.54
CA LEU A 259 -2.63 -4.88 -4.29
C LEU A 259 -3.47 -3.65 -3.94
N VAL A 260 -3.44 -2.56 -4.72
CA VAL A 260 -4.21 -1.33 -4.40
C VAL A 260 -5.69 -1.62 -4.13
N PRO A 261 -6.44 -2.42 -4.90
CA PRO A 261 -7.83 -2.72 -4.57
C PRO A 261 -8.03 -3.41 -3.21
N TYR A 262 -7.07 -4.27 -2.81
CA TYR A 262 -7.07 -4.94 -1.51
C TYR A 262 -6.73 -3.97 -0.37
N PHE A 263 -5.69 -3.15 -0.54
CA PHE A 263 -5.33 -2.09 0.42
C PHE A 263 -6.47 -1.09 0.59
N TYR A 264 -7.08 -0.66 -0.51
CA TYR A 264 -8.11 0.38 -0.51
C TYR A 264 -9.41 -0.08 0.14
N SER A 265 -9.80 -1.33 -0.12
CA SER A 265 -10.93 -1.94 0.59
C SER A 265 -10.64 -2.19 2.07
N SER A 266 -9.38 -2.50 2.43
CA SER A 266 -8.96 -2.61 3.84
C SER A 266 -8.95 -1.24 4.54
N LEU A 267 -8.59 -0.17 3.83
CA LEU A 267 -8.69 1.20 4.33
C LEU A 267 -10.15 1.61 4.54
N TRP A 268 -11.04 1.24 3.62
CA TRP A 268 -12.47 1.45 3.80
C TRP A 268 -13.02 0.69 5.02
N GLN A 269 -12.64 -0.58 5.22
CA GLN A 269 -12.97 -1.33 6.43
C GLN A 269 -12.45 -0.61 7.69
N SER A 270 -11.24 -0.05 7.63
CA SER A 270 -10.69 0.72 8.74
C SER A 270 -11.50 1.98 9.05
N HIS A 271 -11.96 2.68 8.02
CA HIS A 271 -12.83 3.83 8.17
C HIS A 271 -14.19 3.48 8.79
N VAL A 272 -14.79 2.34 8.40
CA VAL A 272 -16.14 1.94 8.84
C VAL A 272 -16.12 1.26 10.22
N ASP A 273 -15.18 0.35 10.44
CA ASP A 273 -15.15 -0.55 11.61
C ASP A 273 -14.03 -0.22 12.61
N GLY A 274 -13.09 0.67 12.27
CA GLY A 274 -11.93 1.01 13.11
C GLY A 274 -10.81 -0.03 13.13
N VAL A 275 -10.93 -1.11 12.35
CA VAL A 275 -9.93 -2.18 12.26
C VAL A 275 -8.72 -1.70 11.44
N PRO A 276 -7.48 -1.76 11.93
CA PRO A 276 -6.33 -1.22 11.19
C PRO A 276 -5.99 -2.08 9.96
N ILE A 277 -5.30 -1.46 8.99
CA ILE A 277 -4.85 -2.15 7.76
C ILE A 277 -3.76 -3.17 8.07
N ILE A 278 -2.74 -2.75 8.84
CA ILE A 278 -1.73 -3.65 9.40
C ILE A 278 -2.12 -3.99 10.82
N ARG A 279 -2.41 -5.26 11.07
CA ARG A 279 -3.00 -5.76 12.31
C ARG A 279 -1.96 -6.55 13.09
N PRO A 280 -1.65 -6.14 14.33
CA PRO A 280 -0.89 -6.98 15.24
C PRO A 280 -1.57 -8.34 15.37
N MET A 281 -0.78 -9.43 15.40
CA MET A 281 -1.34 -10.79 15.42
C MET A 281 -2.33 -11.02 16.57
N VAL A 282 -2.14 -10.36 17.71
CA VAL A 282 -3.05 -10.44 18.87
C VAL A 282 -4.48 -9.98 18.55
N LEU A 283 -4.68 -9.09 17.57
CA LEU A 283 -6.01 -8.61 17.19
C LEU A 283 -6.90 -9.75 16.68
N ASP A 284 -6.35 -10.63 15.86
CA ASP A 284 -7.07 -11.75 15.24
C ASP A 284 -6.93 -13.06 16.06
N HIS A 285 -6.01 -13.09 17.04
CA HIS A 285 -5.63 -14.29 17.80
C HIS A 285 -5.50 -14.02 19.31
N THR A 286 -6.50 -13.36 19.91
CA THR A 286 -6.51 -12.92 21.32
C THR A 286 -6.32 -14.03 22.35
N HIS A 287 -6.60 -15.27 22.00
CA HIS A 287 -6.43 -16.44 22.87
C HIS A 287 -5.02 -17.03 22.86
N ASP A 288 -4.17 -16.62 21.92
CA ASP A 288 -2.80 -17.11 21.79
C ASP A 288 -1.80 -16.13 22.44
N PRO A 289 -1.27 -16.44 23.63
CA PRO A 289 -0.35 -15.55 24.34
C PRO A 289 0.97 -15.31 23.60
N ASN A 290 1.33 -16.15 22.61
CA ASN A 290 2.53 -15.92 21.80
C ASN A 290 2.40 -14.66 20.92
N THR A 291 1.17 -14.20 20.67
CA THR A 291 0.89 -13.07 19.79
C THR A 291 0.92 -11.72 20.48
N TYR A 292 0.86 -11.68 21.82
CA TYR A 292 0.63 -10.45 22.60
C TYR A 292 1.73 -9.40 22.41
N PHE A 293 2.96 -9.86 22.26
CA PHE A 293 4.13 -9.03 22.01
C PHE A 293 4.81 -9.44 20.72
N MET A 294 4.05 -9.85 19.71
CA MET A 294 4.63 -10.24 18.42
C MET A 294 4.91 -9.01 17.55
N GLY A 295 6.19 -8.65 17.44
CA GLY A 295 6.66 -7.58 16.56
C GLY A 295 7.32 -8.06 15.27
N SER A 296 7.31 -9.36 14.99
CA SER A 296 8.02 -10.00 13.87
C SER A 296 7.17 -10.29 12.64
N GLN A 297 5.87 -10.02 12.70
CA GLN A 297 4.91 -10.27 11.63
C GLN A 297 3.59 -9.58 11.94
N TYR A 298 2.73 -9.46 10.94
CA TYR A 298 1.40 -8.88 11.08
C TYR A 298 0.44 -9.44 10.04
N MET A 299 -0.86 -9.29 10.30
CA MET A 299 -1.86 -9.49 9.24
C MET A 299 -2.02 -8.18 8.46
N LEU A 300 -1.83 -8.23 7.15
CA LEU A 300 -2.22 -7.19 6.22
C LEU A 300 -3.66 -7.47 5.74
N GLY A 301 -4.59 -6.63 6.20
CA GLY A 301 -6.02 -6.88 6.05
C GLY A 301 -6.44 -8.22 6.67
N ASP A 302 -7.49 -8.84 6.13
CA ASP A 302 -8.04 -10.09 6.67
C ASP A 302 -7.25 -11.36 6.29
N TRP A 303 -6.47 -11.31 5.20
CA TRP A 303 -6.08 -12.52 4.47
C TRP A 303 -4.58 -12.79 4.36
N LEU A 304 -3.75 -11.76 4.45
CA LEU A 304 -2.31 -11.87 4.22
C LEU A 304 -1.56 -11.74 5.53
N LEU A 305 -0.74 -12.72 5.87
CA LEU A 305 0.25 -12.63 6.95
C LEU A 305 1.59 -12.28 6.31
N VAL A 306 2.18 -11.18 6.74
CA VAL A 306 3.46 -10.67 6.24
C VAL A 306 4.50 -10.81 7.34
N ASP A 307 5.63 -11.43 7.02
CA ASP A 307 6.75 -11.44 7.94
C ASP A 307 7.45 -10.08 7.97
N LEU A 308 8.02 -9.75 9.12
CA LEU A 308 8.97 -8.66 9.24
C LEU A 308 10.34 -9.31 9.33
N THR A 309 10.88 -9.71 8.18
CA THR A 309 12.27 -10.19 8.14
C THR A 309 13.16 -9.14 8.80
N LYS A 310 13.94 -9.54 9.81
CA LYS A 310 14.96 -8.65 10.35
C LYS A 310 15.96 -8.36 9.24
N SER A 311 16.04 -7.10 8.80
CA SER A 311 17.28 -6.57 8.26
C SER A 311 18.27 -6.57 9.42
N SER A 312 19.21 -7.51 9.45
CA SER A 312 20.36 -7.44 10.36
C SER A 312 21.32 -6.28 10.04
N ASP A 313 20.95 -5.35 9.16
CA ASP A 313 21.87 -4.42 8.49
C ASP A 313 21.65 -2.95 8.86
N VAL A 314 21.24 -2.66 10.09
CA VAL A 314 21.47 -1.33 10.66
C VAL A 314 22.35 -1.48 11.88
N ALA A 315 23.66 -1.45 11.63
CA ALA A 315 24.61 -1.17 12.66
C ALA A 315 24.38 0.26 13.14
N GLU A 316 23.88 0.44 14.36
CA GLU A 316 24.40 1.44 15.30
C GLU A 316 23.85 1.26 16.72
N GLY A 317 24.77 1.10 17.67
CA GLY A 317 24.70 1.77 18.97
C GLY A 317 23.59 1.39 19.94
N LYS A 318 23.93 0.45 20.84
CA LYS A 318 23.47 0.33 22.24
C LYS A 318 22.09 -0.30 22.51
N THR A 319 22.21 -1.52 23.07
CA THR A 319 21.29 -2.18 24.01
C THR A 319 19.89 -2.51 23.48
N VAL A 320 19.84 -3.40 22.49
CA VAL A 320 18.63 -4.18 22.22
C VAL A 320 18.77 -5.57 22.83
N ILE A 321 17.73 -5.96 23.55
CA ILE A 321 17.50 -7.16 24.35
C ILE A 321 18.11 -8.43 23.72
N LYS A 322 19.04 -9.06 24.46
CA LYS A 322 19.76 -10.32 24.17
C LYS A 322 18.89 -11.57 23.94
N SER A 323 17.56 -11.49 23.92
CA SER A 323 16.69 -12.65 23.75
C SER A 323 16.23 -12.90 22.30
N ILE A 324 16.55 -12.00 21.35
CA ILE A 324 16.16 -12.15 19.93
C ILE A 324 17.38 -12.49 19.03
N GLU A 325 18.58 -12.63 19.61
CA GLU A 325 19.82 -13.04 18.88
C GLU A 325 19.80 -14.49 18.38
N LYS A 326 18.75 -15.28 18.69
CA LYS A 326 18.67 -16.69 18.31
C LYS A 326 18.03 -16.98 16.95
N PHE A 327 17.48 -15.97 16.28
CA PHE A 327 16.81 -16.12 14.98
C PHE A 327 17.55 -15.30 13.93
N GLY A 328 18.65 -15.87 13.44
CA GLY A 328 19.57 -15.23 12.52
C GLY A 328 18.98 -15.02 11.13
N VAL A 329 19.14 -13.82 10.59
CA VAL A 329 19.12 -13.55 9.15
C VAL A 329 20.50 -12.98 8.87
N SER A 330 21.33 -13.67 8.08
CA SER A 330 22.61 -13.13 7.61
C SER A 330 22.43 -12.49 6.24
N SER A 331 22.98 -11.30 6.08
CA SER A 331 23.09 -10.57 4.84
C SER A 331 24.39 -10.94 4.12
N ALA A 332 24.28 -11.61 2.97
CA ALA A 332 25.32 -11.56 1.93
C ALA A 332 24.86 -12.10 0.57
N ASP A 333 24.04 -13.16 0.49
CA ASP A 333 23.77 -13.80 -0.81
C ASP A 333 22.27 -13.86 -1.16
N GLU A 334 21.88 -13.03 -2.12
CA GLU A 334 20.53 -12.91 -2.69
C GLU A 334 20.27 -13.86 -3.87
N ALA A 335 21.19 -14.76 -4.19
CA ALA A 335 21.12 -15.53 -5.43
C ALA A 335 20.06 -16.66 -5.41
N GLU A 336 19.72 -17.22 -4.24
CA GLU A 336 18.98 -18.49 -4.15
C GLU A 336 17.61 -18.40 -3.41
N GLY A 337 17.21 -17.22 -2.94
CA GLY A 337 16.11 -17.10 -1.96
C GLY A 337 16.59 -17.48 -0.55
N ARG A 338 15.95 -16.96 0.50
CA ARG A 338 16.34 -17.25 1.88
C ARG A 338 15.28 -18.11 2.56
N VAL A 339 15.71 -18.78 3.63
CA VAL A 339 14.84 -19.45 4.59
C VAL A 339 14.68 -18.52 5.80
N GLY A 340 13.44 -18.24 6.20
CA GLY A 340 13.10 -17.49 7.41
C GLY A 340 12.15 -18.30 8.29
N GLN A 341 11.83 -17.78 9.47
CA GLN A 341 10.81 -18.37 10.34
C GLN A 341 9.61 -17.45 10.49
N VAL A 342 8.42 -18.03 10.42
CA VAL A 342 7.15 -17.34 10.64
C VAL A 342 6.31 -18.14 11.64
N TYR A 343 5.60 -17.45 12.51
CA TYR A 343 4.66 -18.05 13.42
C TYR A 343 3.30 -18.17 12.73
N LEU A 344 2.85 -19.39 12.48
CA LEU A 344 1.51 -19.61 11.94
C LEU A 344 0.53 -19.98 13.06
N PRO A 345 -0.54 -19.20 13.25
CA PRO A 345 -1.68 -19.59 14.08
C PRO A 345 -2.35 -20.89 13.58
N GLU A 346 -3.23 -21.45 14.40
CA GLU A 346 -4.06 -22.59 14.01
C GLU A 346 -4.86 -22.30 12.73
N GLY A 347 -5.00 -23.34 11.89
CA GLY A 347 -5.74 -23.26 10.63
C GLY A 347 -4.90 -23.63 9.41
N LYS A 348 -5.50 -23.42 8.24
CA LYS A 348 -4.88 -23.72 6.94
C LYS A 348 -4.29 -22.44 6.34
N TRP A 349 -3.00 -22.51 6.05
CA TRP A 349 -2.21 -21.42 5.49
C TRP A 349 -1.59 -21.88 4.16
N ILE A 350 -1.42 -20.94 3.24
CA ILE A 350 -0.86 -21.19 1.92
C ILE A 350 0.29 -20.20 1.72
N ASP A 351 1.48 -20.69 1.42
CA ASP A 351 2.59 -19.85 0.99
C ASP A 351 2.20 -19.15 -0.32
N TYR A 352 2.19 -17.81 -0.31
CA TYR A 352 1.77 -17.00 -1.46
C TYR A 352 2.67 -17.21 -2.68
N TRP A 353 3.95 -17.48 -2.45
CA TRP A 353 4.96 -17.59 -3.50
C TRP A 353 4.97 -18.95 -4.16
N THR A 354 4.80 -20.01 -3.36
CA THR A 354 4.97 -21.40 -3.83
C THR A 354 3.64 -22.15 -3.99
N GLY A 355 2.56 -21.62 -3.41
CA GLY A 355 1.27 -22.30 -3.30
C GLY A 355 1.31 -23.51 -2.36
N GLN A 356 2.36 -23.69 -1.57
CA GLN A 356 2.45 -24.79 -0.60
C GLN A 356 1.43 -24.58 0.52
N GLU A 357 0.60 -25.59 0.75
CA GLU A 357 -0.37 -25.57 1.85
C GLU A 357 0.23 -26.18 3.11
N VAL A 358 -0.01 -25.53 4.25
CA VAL A 358 0.33 -26.00 5.60
C VAL A 358 -0.93 -25.96 6.46
N HIS A 359 -1.20 -27.05 7.17
CA HIS A 359 -2.29 -27.12 8.16
C HIS A 359 -1.70 -27.20 9.56
N LYS A 360 -2.05 -26.24 10.42
CA LYS A 360 -1.59 -26.13 11.80
C LYS A 360 -2.73 -26.53 12.73
N GLU A 361 -2.64 -27.73 13.30
CA GLU A 361 -3.54 -28.17 14.39
C GLU A 361 -3.27 -27.39 15.69
N THR A 362 -2.01 -27.02 15.90
CA THR A 362 -1.57 -26.10 16.95
C THR A 362 -0.70 -25.02 16.33
N ALA A 363 -0.86 -23.79 16.81
CA ALA A 363 -0.04 -22.67 16.39
C ALA A 363 1.46 -22.93 16.61
N GLY A 364 2.33 -22.34 15.79
CA GLY A 364 3.77 -22.50 15.97
C GLY A 364 4.62 -22.00 14.81
N TRP A 365 5.91 -21.88 15.09
CA TRP A 365 6.92 -21.49 14.11
C TRP A 365 7.11 -22.55 13.04
N ILE A 366 7.26 -22.10 11.80
CA ILE A 366 7.68 -22.92 10.66
C ILE A 366 8.77 -22.20 9.89
N GLU A 367 9.52 -22.96 9.10
CA GLU A 367 10.40 -22.41 8.09
C GLU A 367 9.62 -22.12 6.81
N GLY A 368 9.98 -21.04 6.11
CA GLY A 368 9.45 -20.70 4.80
C GLY A 368 10.50 -20.02 3.94
N SER A 369 10.18 -19.79 2.67
CA SER A 369 11.09 -19.17 1.71
C SER A 369 10.39 -18.12 0.86
N TRP A 370 11.17 -17.37 0.08
CA TRP A 370 10.63 -16.37 -0.85
C TRP A 370 11.47 -16.25 -2.12
N PRO A 371 10.86 -15.81 -3.24
CA PRO A 371 11.55 -15.64 -4.50
C PRO A 371 12.63 -14.55 -4.45
N LYS A 372 13.57 -14.65 -5.38
CA LYS A 372 14.61 -13.65 -5.59
C LYS A 372 14.03 -12.24 -5.69
N TYR A 373 14.68 -11.30 -5.00
CA TYR A 373 14.35 -9.88 -4.89
C TYR A 373 13.05 -9.53 -4.13
N MET A 374 12.22 -10.50 -3.72
CA MET A 374 10.98 -10.18 -2.99
C MET A 374 11.25 -9.78 -1.56
N GLY A 375 12.16 -10.47 -0.86
CA GLY A 375 12.71 -10.03 0.43
C GLY A 375 12.00 -10.53 1.70
N GLY A 376 10.83 -11.16 1.60
CA GLY A 376 10.13 -11.72 2.74
C GLY A 376 9.00 -12.68 2.38
N MET A 377 8.46 -13.34 3.40
CA MET A 377 7.38 -14.32 3.31
C MET A 377 6.01 -13.66 3.35
N ILE A 378 5.11 -14.14 2.49
CA ILE A 378 3.69 -13.84 2.58
C ILE A 378 2.95 -15.17 2.70
N TRP A 379 2.13 -15.31 3.74
CA TRP A 379 1.28 -16.46 3.97
C TRP A 379 -0.19 -16.06 3.88
N VAL A 380 -0.95 -16.83 3.13
CA VAL A 380 -2.36 -16.56 2.85
C VAL A 380 -3.23 -17.48 3.68
N LYS A 381 -4.17 -16.92 4.42
CA LYS A 381 -5.17 -17.71 5.15
C LYS A 381 -6.13 -18.37 4.17
N ALA A 382 -6.41 -19.66 4.35
CA ALA A 382 -7.37 -20.36 3.49
C ALA A 382 -8.76 -19.71 3.55
N GLY A 383 -9.42 -19.63 2.40
CA GLY A 383 -10.63 -18.84 2.19
C GLY A 383 -10.37 -17.46 1.61
N ALA A 384 -9.12 -17.02 1.46
CA ALA A 384 -8.80 -15.68 0.97
C ALA A 384 -9.35 -15.39 -0.43
N ILE A 385 -9.78 -14.14 -0.60
CA ILE A 385 -10.18 -13.53 -1.86
C ILE A 385 -9.42 -12.21 -1.92
N ILE A 386 -8.41 -12.13 -2.78
CA ILE A 386 -7.52 -10.97 -2.89
C ILE A 386 -7.79 -10.30 -4.24
N PRO A 387 -8.56 -9.19 -4.29
CA PRO A 387 -8.70 -8.42 -5.51
C PRO A 387 -7.42 -7.66 -5.80
N MET A 388 -6.98 -7.75 -7.06
CA MET A 388 -5.79 -7.05 -7.55
C MET A 388 -6.13 -6.25 -8.81
N GLY A 389 -5.54 -5.06 -8.91
CA GLY A 389 -5.55 -4.23 -10.11
C GLY A 389 -4.44 -4.63 -11.07
N GLN A 390 -4.32 -3.87 -12.16
CA GLN A 390 -3.15 -3.98 -13.04
C GLN A 390 -1.92 -3.40 -12.34
N ALA A 391 -0.73 -3.91 -12.69
CA ALA A 391 0.49 -3.17 -12.37
C ALA A 391 0.52 -1.85 -13.17
N LYS A 392 0.55 -0.72 -12.46
CA LYS A 392 0.60 0.65 -13.01
C LYS A 392 1.86 1.37 -12.53
N ASN A 393 2.29 2.38 -13.28
CA ASN A 393 3.38 3.28 -12.87
C ASN A 393 2.93 4.28 -11.79
N TYR A 394 1.65 4.61 -11.77
CA TYR A 394 0.95 5.44 -10.78
C TYR A 394 -0.55 5.11 -10.83
N GLU A 395 -1.28 5.34 -9.76
CA GLU A 395 -2.64 4.81 -9.57
C GLU A 395 -3.62 5.29 -10.65
N SER A 396 -3.57 6.58 -10.99
CA SER A 396 -4.47 7.18 -11.98
C SER A 396 -4.04 6.95 -13.44
N GLU A 397 -2.99 6.17 -13.71
CA GLU A 397 -2.49 5.91 -15.07
C GLU A 397 -3.57 5.26 -15.94
N LYS A 398 -4.26 4.26 -15.36
CA LYS A 398 -5.32 3.49 -16.02
C LYS A 398 -6.35 3.07 -15.00
N LYS A 399 -7.60 3.04 -15.45
CA LYS A 399 -8.71 2.44 -14.69
C LYS A 399 -8.57 0.93 -14.64
N ASP A 400 -8.89 0.33 -13.49
CA ASP A 400 -8.93 -1.13 -13.35
C ASP A 400 -10.19 -1.73 -13.99
N GLU A 401 -10.23 -1.73 -15.32
CA GLU A 401 -11.31 -2.36 -16.09
C GLU A 401 -11.27 -3.89 -15.97
N ILE A 402 -10.10 -4.47 -15.69
CA ILE A 402 -9.91 -5.88 -15.36
C ILE A 402 -9.45 -5.99 -13.91
N VAL A 403 -10.27 -6.61 -13.06
CA VAL A 403 -9.87 -6.96 -11.69
C VAL A 403 -9.46 -8.43 -11.66
N VAL A 404 -8.24 -8.68 -11.21
CA VAL A 404 -7.78 -10.04 -10.95
C VAL A 404 -8.28 -10.46 -9.57
N LEU A 405 -8.89 -11.64 -9.48
CA LEU A 405 -9.26 -12.24 -8.19
C LEU A 405 -8.30 -13.39 -7.91
N ASP A 406 -7.34 -13.18 -7.01
CA ASP A 406 -6.49 -14.26 -6.51
C ASP A 406 -7.18 -14.93 -5.33
N VAL A 407 -7.69 -16.14 -5.56
CA VAL A 407 -8.59 -16.83 -4.64
C VAL A 407 -7.94 -18.11 -4.15
N PHE A 408 -7.99 -18.30 -2.84
CA PHE A 408 -7.47 -19.44 -2.11
C PHE A 408 -8.64 -20.18 -1.46
N PRO A 409 -9.32 -21.09 -2.18
CA PRO A 409 -10.51 -21.76 -1.66
C PRO A 409 -10.25 -22.45 -0.31
N GLY A 410 -11.20 -22.28 0.60
CA GLY A 410 -11.18 -22.89 1.93
C GLY A 410 -12.47 -22.55 2.67
N GLY A 411 -13.31 -23.55 2.90
CA GLY A 411 -14.61 -23.34 3.55
C GLY A 411 -15.51 -22.36 2.78
N VAL A 412 -16.17 -21.45 3.50
CA VAL A 412 -17.03 -20.40 2.93
C VAL A 412 -16.50 -19.05 3.38
N SER A 413 -16.25 -18.15 2.42
CA SER A 413 -15.73 -16.82 2.68
C SER A 413 -16.36 -15.77 1.77
N SER A 414 -16.22 -14.51 2.14
CA SER A 414 -16.63 -13.37 1.31
C SER A 414 -15.71 -12.18 1.46
N TYR A 415 -15.71 -11.32 0.45
CA TYR A 415 -14.97 -10.08 0.41
C TYR A 415 -15.84 -8.95 -0.16
N GLN A 416 -15.63 -7.73 0.30
CA GLN A 416 -16.25 -6.53 -0.24
C GLN A 416 -15.21 -5.69 -0.94
N LEU A 417 -15.23 -5.68 -2.27
CA LEU A 417 -14.40 -4.78 -3.06
C LEU A 417 -15.05 -3.39 -3.06
N TYR A 418 -14.38 -2.43 -2.44
CA TYR A 418 -14.79 -1.02 -2.37
C TYR A 418 -14.05 -0.19 -3.41
N GLU A 419 -14.78 0.71 -4.08
CA GLU A 419 -14.25 1.65 -5.06
C GLU A 419 -14.96 3.01 -4.93
N ASP A 420 -14.24 4.12 -5.03
CA ASP A 420 -14.78 5.48 -5.18
C ASP A 420 -13.83 6.30 -6.08
N ASP A 421 -13.97 7.62 -6.10
CA ASP A 421 -13.12 8.49 -6.93
C ASP A 421 -11.65 8.60 -6.46
N GLY A 422 -11.32 8.06 -5.28
CA GLY A 422 -9.98 8.08 -4.70
C GLY A 422 -9.48 9.45 -4.23
N LEU A 423 -10.26 10.51 -4.40
CA LEU A 423 -9.79 11.89 -4.30
C LEU A 423 -10.63 12.76 -3.36
N THR A 424 -11.96 12.65 -3.40
CA THR A 424 -12.85 13.60 -2.75
C THR A 424 -13.57 12.99 -1.55
N TYR A 425 -14.36 13.83 -0.86
CA TYR A 425 -15.28 13.39 0.19
C TYR A 425 -16.68 12.98 -0.33
N HIS A 426 -16.85 12.78 -1.63
CA HIS A 426 -18.16 12.41 -2.20
C HIS A 426 -18.69 11.06 -1.71
N TYR A 427 -17.81 10.16 -1.27
CA TYR A 427 -18.21 8.90 -0.63
C TYR A 427 -19.11 9.12 0.60
N GLU A 428 -18.95 10.23 1.34
CA GLU A 428 -19.82 10.58 2.48
C GLU A 428 -21.28 10.84 2.05
N LYS A 429 -21.51 11.11 0.76
CA LYS A 429 -22.84 11.29 0.15
C LYS A 429 -23.36 10.02 -0.52
N GLY A 430 -22.65 8.90 -0.40
CA GLY A 430 -23.00 7.64 -1.06
C GLY A 430 -22.43 7.47 -2.46
N GLU A 431 -21.52 8.34 -2.91
CA GLU A 431 -20.87 8.23 -4.22
C GLU A 431 -19.67 7.28 -4.16
N TYR A 432 -19.97 5.99 -4.05
CA TYR A 432 -19.00 4.90 -4.08
C TYR A 432 -19.67 3.65 -4.67
N ALA A 433 -18.88 2.59 -4.88
CA ALA A 433 -19.39 1.30 -5.29
C ALA A 433 -18.82 0.15 -4.47
N ILE A 434 -19.65 -0.87 -4.24
CA ILE A 434 -19.28 -2.11 -3.56
C ILE A 434 -19.62 -3.30 -4.45
N THR A 435 -18.67 -4.21 -4.58
CA THR A 435 -18.88 -5.52 -5.22
C THR A 435 -18.62 -6.63 -4.21
N ARG A 436 -19.66 -7.39 -3.85
CA ARG A 436 -19.54 -8.56 -2.97
C ARG A 436 -19.06 -9.77 -3.76
N ILE A 437 -17.97 -10.39 -3.29
CA ILE A 437 -17.37 -11.59 -3.86
C ILE A 437 -17.44 -12.70 -2.80
N THR A 438 -17.72 -13.94 -3.22
CA THR A 438 -17.81 -15.10 -2.32
C THR A 438 -17.02 -16.27 -2.86
N SER A 439 -16.39 -17.05 -1.99
CA SER A 439 -15.75 -18.33 -2.32
C SER A 439 -16.33 -19.44 -1.46
N GLN A 440 -16.68 -20.56 -2.07
CA GLN A 440 -17.25 -21.72 -1.37
C GLN A 440 -16.58 -23.00 -1.87
N GLU A 441 -15.87 -23.69 -0.97
CA GLU A 441 -15.30 -25.00 -1.23
C GLU A 441 -16.20 -26.10 -0.65
N ASN A 442 -16.65 -27.00 -1.52
CA ASN A 442 -17.38 -28.21 -1.14
C ASN A 442 -16.51 -29.44 -1.45
N LEU A 443 -15.75 -29.88 -0.44
CA LEU A 443 -14.85 -31.03 -0.55
C LEU A 443 -15.59 -32.34 -0.89
N GLN A 444 -16.80 -32.55 -0.33
CA GLN A 444 -17.59 -33.77 -0.58
C GLN A 444 -18.02 -33.90 -2.03
N LYS A 445 -18.40 -32.78 -2.66
CA LYS A 445 -18.82 -32.73 -4.06
C LYS A 445 -17.64 -32.49 -5.02
N GLY A 446 -16.43 -32.28 -4.50
CA GLY A 446 -15.27 -31.86 -5.28
C GLY A 446 -15.57 -30.60 -6.09
N ALA A 447 -16.13 -29.56 -5.47
CA ALA A 447 -16.55 -28.36 -6.17
C ALA A 447 -16.06 -27.09 -5.47
N VAL A 448 -15.61 -26.12 -6.26
CA VAL A 448 -15.33 -24.74 -5.80
C VAL A 448 -16.27 -23.80 -6.53
N ARG A 449 -16.97 -22.93 -5.81
CA ARG A 449 -17.88 -21.94 -6.37
C ARG A 449 -17.46 -20.53 -5.98
N ILE A 450 -17.26 -19.69 -6.99
CA ILE A 450 -16.99 -18.26 -6.83
C ILE A 450 -18.22 -17.48 -7.28
N GLY A 451 -18.70 -16.59 -6.43
CA GLY A 451 -19.79 -15.66 -6.73
C GLY A 451 -19.24 -14.24 -6.81
N ILE A 452 -19.57 -13.50 -7.87
CA ILE A 452 -19.25 -12.08 -8.02
C ILE A 452 -20.58 -11.37 -8.22
N SER A 453 -20.99 -10.58 -7.25
CA SER A 453 -22.28 -9.88 -7.29
C SER A 453 -22.24 -8.73 -8.28
N GLN A 454 -23.40 -8.25 -8.71
CA GLN A 454 -23.47 -7.00 -9.45
C GLN A 454 -22.96 -5.85 -8.56
N ARG A 455 -22.09 -5.01 -9.13
CA ARG A 455 -21.58 -3.79 -8.49
C ARG A 455 -22.75 -2.88 -8.08
N GLN A 456 -22.81 -2.52 -6.81
CA GLN A 456 -23.83 -1.64 -6.23
C GLN A 456 -23.24 -0.25 -6.00
N GLY A 457 -23.98 0.81 -6.33
CA GLY A 457 -23.50 2.19 -6.21
C GLY A 457 -22.78 2.71 -7.46
N GLN A 458 -22.49 4.01 -7.46
CA GLN A 458 -21.90 4.76 -8.57
C GLN A 458 -21.05 5.89 -8.02
N TYR A 459 -20.01 6.27 -8.76
CA TYR A 459 -19.13 7.38 -8.42
C TYR A 459 -18.55 7.99 -9.70
N ASP A 460 -18.10 9.24 -9.65
CA ASP A 460 -17.49 9.88 -10.81
C ASP A 460 -16.17 9.20 -11.21
N GLY A 461 -15.92 9.07 -12.51
CA GLY A 461 -14.75 8.37 -13.00
C GLY A 461 -14.82 6.84 -12.88
N MET A 462 -15.92 6.25 -12.41
CA MET A 462 -16.12 4.80 -12.39
C MET A 462 -15.80 4.15 -13.77
N PRO A 463 -15.11 2.99 -13.81
CA PRO A 463 -14.87 2.29 -15.06
C PRO A 463 -16.19 1.86 -15.72
N MET A 464 -16.39 2.31 -16.96
CA MET A 464 -17.54 1.95 -17.81
C MET A 464 -17.52 0.46 -18.16
N ARG A 465 -16.32 -0.09 -18.37
CA ARG A 465 -16.10 -1.52 -18.58
C ARG A 465 -15.61 -2.17 -17.31
N ARG A 466 -16.09 -3.38 -17.06
CA ARG A 466 -15.56 -4.25 -16.00
C ARG A 466 -15.57 -5.70 -16.46
N SER A 467 -14.47 -6.39 -16.26
CA SER A 467 -14.38 -7.85 -16.30
C SER A 467 -13.45 -8.33 -15.19
N TYR A 468 -13.38 -9.65 -15.03
CA TYR A 468 -12.55 -10.31 -14.03
C TYR A 468 -11.69 -11.40 -14.64
N LEU A 469 -10.48 -11.54 -14.09
CA LEU A 469 -9.61 -12.68 -14.31
C LEU A 469 -9.44 -13.42 -13.00
N LEU A 470 -9.92 -14.66 -12.92
CA LEU A 470 -9.82 -15.44 -11.69
C LEU A 470 -8.53 -16.26 -11.73
N LYS A 471 -7.73 -16.14 -10.67
CA LYS A 471 -6.60 -17.02 -10.34
C LYS A 471 -7.04 -17.87 -9.16
N ILE A 472 -7.49 -19.09 -9.43
CA ILE A 472 -7.96 -20.00 -8.37
C ILE A 472 -6.82 -20.94 -8.00
N HIS A 473 -6.29 -20.79 -6.78
CA HIS A 473 -5.29 -21.70 -6.24
C HIS A 473 -5.90 -23.10 -6.07
N ALA A 474 -5.29 -24.09 -6.72
CA ALA A 474 -5.81 -25.44 -6.76
C ALA A 474 -4.68 -26.43 -6.99
N LYS A 475 -4.46 -27.35 -6.04
CA LYS A 475 -3.41 -28.38 -6.15
C LYS A 475 -3.50 -29.23 -7.41
N ASN A 476 -4.71 -29.45 -7.93
CA ASN A 476 -4.97 -30.24 -9.12
C ASN A 476 -5.78 -29.43 -10.13
N SER A 477 -5.59 -29.72 -11.42
CA SER A 477 -6.42 -29.15 -12.48
C SER A 477 -7.89 -29.50 -12.28
N PRO A 478 -8.83 -28.54 -12.40
CA PRO A 478 -10.25 -28.84 -12.44
C PRO A 478 -10.57 -29.71 -13.66
N LYS A 479 -11.58 -30.57 -13.54
CA LYS A 479 -12.08 -31.38 -14.66
C LYS A 479 -12.84 -30.52 -15.67
N ARG A 480 -13.68 -29.62 -15.15
CA ARG A 480 -14.60 -28.76 -15.92
C ARG A 480 -14.82 -27.46 -15.14
N VAL A 481 -15.13 -26.39 -15.85
CA VAL A 481 -15.42 -25.07 -15.29
C VAL A 481 -16.65 -24.51 -15.98
N TRP A 482 -17.55 -23.90 -15.22
CA TRP A 482 -18.76 -23.25 -15.74
C TRP A 482 -18.80 -21.79 -15.31
N ILE A 483 -19.37 -20.96 -16.16
CA ILE A 483 -19.82 -19.59 -15.86
C ILE A 483 -21.33 -19.54 -16.07
N ASP A 484 -22.08 -19.16 -15.03
CA ASP A 484 -23.54 -19.04 -15.07
C ASP A 484 -24.25 -20.30 -15.63
N GLY A 485 -23.68 -21.48 -15.34
CA GLY A 485 -24.19 -22.78 -15.81
C GLY A 485 -23.72 -23.20 -17.21
N ALA A 486 -23.11 -22.32 -17.99
CA ALA A 486 -22.50 -22.65 -19.27
C ALA A 486 -21.04 -23.10 -19.10
N GLU A 487 -20.67 -24.23 -19.68
CA GLU A 487 -19.30 -24.73 -19.58
C GLU A 487 -18.33 -23.85 -20.37
N LEU A 488 -17.20 -23.51 -19.76
CA LEU A 488 -16.11 -22.77 -20.38
C LEU A 488 -15.14 -23.73 -21.10
N PRO A 489 -14.66 -23.37 -22.29
CA PRO A 489 -13.67 -24.19 -23.00
C PRO A 489 -12.35 -24.22 -22.22
N ASN A 490 -11.74 -25.40 -22.17
CA ASN A 490 -10.37 -25.57 -21.71
C ASN A 490 -9.40 -25.16 -22.82
N VAL A 491 -8.65 -24.08 -22.60
CA VAL A 491 -7.66 -23.54 -23.51
C VAL A 491 -6.31 -24.12 -23.15
N LYS A 492 -5.57 -24.59 -24.16
CA LYS A 492 -4.36 -25.41 -23.98
C LYS A 492 -3.27 -24.74 -23.12
N THR A 493 -3.11 -23.42 -23.24
CA THR A 493 -2.12 -22.66 -22.47
C THR A 493 -2.72 -21.37 -21.92
N VAL A 494 -2.13 -20.88 -20.85
CA VAL A 494 -2.50 -19.59 -20.25
C VAL A 494 -2.26 -18.46 -21.23
N GLU A 495 -1.15 -18.48 -21.96
CA GLU A 495 -0.78 -17.45 -22.93
C GLU A 495 -1.82 -17.37 -24.04
N ALA A 496 -2.25 -18.52 -24.57
CA ALA A 496 -3.32 -18.57 -25.56
C ALA A 496 -4.63 -17.98 -25.00
N LEU A 497 -4.95 -18.24 -23.72
CA LEU A 497 -6.12 -17.68 -23.03
C LEU A 497 -6.07 -16.16 -22.88
N LEU A 498 -4.91 -15.63 -22.46
CA LEU A 498 -4.76 -14.25 -22.02
C LEU A 498 -4.46 -13.26 -23.17
N TYR A 499 -3.75 -13.70 -24.21
CA TYR A 499 -3.37 -12.85 -25.34
C TYR A 499 -4.35 -12.89 -26.52
N ASN A 500 -5.41 -13.70 -26.43
CA ASN A 500 -6.44 -13.78 -27.45
C ASN A 500 -7.74 -13.08 -26.99
N PRO A 501 -8.14 -11.96 -27.61
CA PRO A 501 -9.34 -11.23 -27.21
C PRO A 501 -10.66 -11.90 -27.64
N ASP A 502 -10.64 -12.88 -28.54
CA ASP A 502 -11.85 -13.56 -29.04
C ASP A 502 -12.37 -14.68 -28.15
N ILE A 503 -11.60 -15.04 -27.12
CA ILE A 503 -11.91 -16.19 -26.28
C ILE A 503 -12.15 -15.78 -24.83
N ASN A 504 -13.12 -16.48 -24.24
CA ASN A 504 -13.24 -16.71 -22.82
C ASN A 504 -13.02 -18.21 -22.57
N GLY A 505 -12.66 -18.58 -21.36
CA GLY A 505 -12.26 -19.96 -21.09
C GLY A 505 -11.44 -20.09 -19.83
N TRP A 506 -10.83 -21.25 -19.66
CA TRP A 506 -9.91 -21.50 -18.57
C TRP A 506 -8.70 -22.31 -19.02
N SER A 507 -7.59 -22.16 -18.31
CA SER A 507 -6.38 -22.97 -18.47
C SER A 507 -5.81 -23.28 -17.09
N TYR A 508 -5.23 -24.47 -16.90
CA TYR A 508 -4.51 -24.78 -15.66
C TYR A 508 -3.04 -24.44 -15.80
N TYR A 509 -2.53 -23.60 -14.90
CA TYR A 509 -1.14 -23.23 -14.84
C TYR A 509 -0.39 -24.16 -13.88
N THR A 510 0.19 -25.22 -14.44
CA THR A 510 0.81 -26.31 -13.68
C THR A 510 1.96 -25.86 -12.78
N GLU A 511 2.79 -24.91 -13.25
CA GLU A 511 3.98 -24.41 -12.52
C GLU A 511 3.59 -23.75 -11.19
N GLU A 512 2.51 -22.95 -11.18
CA GLU A 512 2.02 -22.23 -10.00
C GLU A 512 0.84 -22.94 -9.30
N LYS A 513 0.35 -24.06 -9.84
CA LYS A 513 -0.85 -24.80 -9.37
C LYS A 513 -2.09 -23.90 -9.23
N LYS A 514 -2.41 -23.18 -10.31
CA LYS A 514 -3.57 -22.28 -10.37
C LYS A 514 -4.45 -22.58 -11.58
N ALA A 515 -5.77 -22.54 -11.41
CA ALA A 515 -6.70 -22.46 -12.54
C ALA A 515 -6.92 -20.98 -12.90
N ILE A 516 -6.62 -20.63 -14.15
CA ILE A 516 -6.77 -19.28 -14.67
C ILE A 516 -8.05 -19.24 -15.49
N ILE A 517 -8.99 -18.37 -15.13
CA ILE A 517 -10.32 -18.32 -15.74
C ILE A 517 -10.59 -16.89 -16.22
N LYS A 518 -10.72 -16.75 -17.53
CA LYS A 518 -11.08 -15.49 -18.20
C LYS A 518 -12.57 -15.51 -18.50
N LEU A 519 -13.32 -14.61 -17.85
CA LEU A 519 -14.79 -14.65 -17.89
C LEU A 519 -15.36 -14.19 -19.22
N ASP A 520 -14.88 -13.05 -19.70
CA ASP A 520 -15.46 -12.37 -20.86
C ASP A 520 -14.47 -12.33 -22.04
N ARG A 521 -15.03 -12.26 -23.26
CA ARG A 521 -14.32 -11.95 -24.50
C ARG A 521 -14.16 -10.43 -24.63
N GLY A 522 -13.45 -9.99 -25.66
CA GLY A 522 -13.33 -8.58 -26.04
C GLY A 522 -12.13 -7.87 -25.43
N TRP A 523 -11.34 -8.54 -24.57
CA TRP A 523 -10.09 -8.00 -24.02
C TRP A 523 -8.97 -9.05 -24.04
N SER A 524 -7.73 -8.60 -24.09
CA SER A 524 -6.54 -9.42 -23.88
C SER A 524 -5.48 -8.59 -23.15
N TYR A 525 -4.47 -9.23 -22.58
CA TYR A 525 -3.21 -8.50 -22.36
C TYR A 525 -2.58 -8.24 -23.74
N ALA A 526 -1.88 -7.11 -23.89
CA ALA A 526 -0.93 -6.93 -24.98
C ALA A 526 0.12 -8.05 -24.86
N ASP A 527 0.62 -8.61 -25.97
CA ASP A 527 1.70 -9.62 -25.94
C ASP A 527 3.06 -8.91 -25.78
N PRO A 528 3.58 -8.74 -24.55
CA PRO A 528 4.64 -7.78 -24.28
C PRO A 528 6.03 -8.42 -24.23
N GLU A 529 6.17 -9.72 -24.47
CA GLU A 529 7.41 -10.51 -24.67
C GLU A 529 7.09 -11.97 -24.28
N ALA A 530 7.27 -12.93 -25.21
CA ALA A 530 7.12 -14.36 -24.94
C ALA A 530 8.13 -14.83 -23.87
N GLY A 531 7.71 -14.89 -22.61
CA GLY A 531 8.54 -15.36 -21.50
C GLY A 531 8.22 -14.73 -20.14
N LYS A 532 7.59 -13.55 -20.11
CA LYS A 532 7.15 -12.90 -18.86
C LYS A 532 5.65 -13.02 -18.72
N LYS A 533 5.20 -13.55 -17.58
CA LYS A 533 3.81 -13.98 -17.37
C LYS A 533 3.10 -13.05 -16.36
N PRO A 534 1.99 -12.37 -16.73
CA PRO A 534 1.25 -11.47 -15.83
C PRO A 534 0.69 -12.16 -14.60
N ILE A 535 0.53 -13.48 -14.66
CA ILE A 535 -0.07 -14.28 -13.61
C ILE A 535 0.91 -14.88 -12.58
N SER A 536 2.23 -14.66 -12.72
CA SER A 536 3.21 -15.22 -11.77
C SER A 536 3.06 -14.63 -10.37
N ALA A 537 3.39 -15.43 -9.35
CA ALA A 537 3.49 -14.95 -7.97
C ALA A 537 4.57 -13.87 -7.81
N VAL A 538 5.63 -13.95 -8.62
CA VAL A 538 6.58 -12.84 -8.78
C VAL A 538 6.00 -11.85 -9.79
N PRO A 539 5.65 -10.63 -9.38
CA PRO A 539 5.00 -9.70 -10.29
C PRO A 539 5.98 -9.24 -11.38
N PRO A 540 5.60 -9.31 -12.67
CA PRO A 540 6.28 -8.56 -13.72
C PRO A 540 6.05 -7.06 -13.59
N THR A 541 6.70 -6.27 -14.45
CA THR A 541 6.54 -4.81 -14.49
C THR A 541 5.19 -4.37 -15.05
N SER A 542 4.87 -3.08 -14.90
CA SER A 542 3.61 -2.47 -15.37
C SER A 542 3.30 -2.70 -16.84
N ARG A 543 4.31 -2.83 -17.72
CA ARG A 543 4.10 -3.08 -19.15
C ARG A 543 3.49 -4.44 -19.48
N PHE A 544 3.63 -5.45 -18.60
CA PHE A 544 3.21 -6.82 -18.89
C PHE A 544 1.70 -7.06 -18.75
N GLU A 545 1.02 -6.14 -18.07
CA GLU A 545 -0.43 -6.23 -17.83
C GLU A 545 -1.20 -5.16 -18.58
N ASN A 546 -0.63 -4.61 -19.64
CA ASN A 546 -1.35 -3.65 -20.47
C ASN A 546 -2.56 -4.31 -21.13
N VAL A 547 -3.78 -3.94 -20.70
CA VAL A 547 -5.02 -4.48 -21.27
C VAL A 547 -5.37 -3.78 -22.57
N VAL A 548 -5.70 -4.57 -23.60
CA VAL A 548 -6.21 -4.11 -24.89
C VAL A 548 -7.65 -4.61 -25.05
N TRP A 549 -8.55 -3.71 -25.40
CA TRP A 549 -9.94 -4.03 -25.71
C TRP A 549 -10.19 -3.98 -27.21
N LYS A 550 -11.13 -4.80 -27.70
CA LYS A 550 -11.70 -4.62 -29.04
C LYS A 550 -12.59 -3.38 -29.08
N ASP A 551 -12.60 -2.68 -30.21
CA ASP A 551 -13.34 -1.42 -30.40
C ASP A 551 -14.86 -1.58 -30.16
N ASP A 552 -15.41 -2.76 -30.42
CA ASP A 552 -16.82 -3.10 -30.25
C ASP A 552 -17.16 -3.72 -28.88
N ALA A 553 -16.16 -3.90 -27.99
CA ALA A 553 -16.36 -4.55 -26.70
C ALA A 553 -17.14 -3.65 -25.71
N LYS A 554 -18.39 -4.01 -25.45
CA LYS A 554 -19.29 -3.34 -24.49
C LYS A 554 -19.42 -4.11 -23.17
N ALA A 555 -18.30 -4.43 -22.53
CA ALA A 555 -18.32 -5.23 -21.30
C ALA A 555 -18.96 -4.47 -20.12
N VAL A 556 -20.28 -4.58 -19.95
CA VAL A 556 -21.00 -4.19 -18.74
C VAL A 556 -21.13 -5.41 -17.84
N PHE A 557 -20.55 -5.36 -16.64
CA PHE A 557 -20.50 -6.53 -15.76
C PHE A 557 -21.84 -6.76 -15.05
N ASN A 558 -22.40 -7.96 -15.24
CA ASN A 558 -23.51 -8.50 -14.47
C ASN A 558 -22.98 -9.50 -13.43
N SER A 559 -23.79 -9.83 -12.43
CA SER A 559 -23.42 -10.87 -11.46
C SER A 559 -23.01 -12.17 -12.15
N ARG A 560 -21.92 -12.78 -11.70
CA ARG A 560 -21.38 -14.05 -12.22
C ARG A 560 -21.29 -15.09 -11.13
N THR A 561 -21.59 -16.34 -11.49
CA THR A 561 -21.21 -17.52 -10.72
C THR A 561 -20.24 -18.35 -11.54
N VAL A 562 -19.05 -18.60 -11.01
CA VAL A 562 -18.06 -19.51 -11.58
C VAL A 562 -18.00 -20.77 -10.73
N THR A 563 -18.16 -21.94 -11.34
CA THR A 563 -18.09 -23.23 -10.64
C THR A 563 -16.99 -24.07 -11.26
N LEU A 564 -16.10 -24.62 -10.43
CA LEU A 564 -15.06 -25.56 -10.82
C LEU A 564 -15.43 -26.93 -10.28
N GLN A 565 -15.42 -27.95 -11.15
CA GLN A 565 -15.43 -29.34 -10.71
C GLN A 565 -14.00 -29.77 -10.48
N MET A 566 -13.61 -29.89 -9.22
CA MET A 566 -12.31 -30.39 -8.80
C MET A 566 -12.26 -31.92 -8.86
N PRO A 567 -11.08 -32.51 -9.07
CA PRO A 567 -10.91 -33.93 -8.87
C PRO A 567 -11.21 -34.27 -7.41
N THR A 568 -12.24 -35.07 -7.16
CA THR A 568 -12.40 -35.76 -5.88
C THR A 568 -11.19 -36.68 -5.71
N LYS A 569 -10.49 -36.62 -4.57
CA LYS A 569 -9.59 -37.74 -4.22
C LYS A 569 -10.43 -39.02 -4.35
N PRO A 570 -9.92 -40.12 -4.95
CA PRO A 570 -10.54 -41.40 -4.70
C PRO A 570 -10.59 -41.57 -3.19
N VAL A 571 -11.80 -41.74 -2.66
CA VAL A 571 -11.97 -42.24 -1.30
C VAL A 571 -11.34 -43.63 -1.33
N LEU A 572 -10.14 -43.76 -0.79
CA LEU A 572 -9.53 -45.05 -0.50
C LEU A 572 -10.08 -45.53 0.84
#